data_AF-A0A9P3TCU9-F1
#
_entry.id   AF-A0A9P3TCU9-F1
#
_cell.length_a   1.000
_cell.length_b   1.000
_cell.length_c   1.000
_cell.angle_alpha   90.00
_cell.angle_beta   90.00
_cell.angle_gamma   90.00
#
_symmetry.space_group_name_H-M   'P 1'
#
loop_
_entity.id
_entity.type
_entity.pdbx_description
1 polymer ?
#
loop_
_entity_poly.entity_id
_entity_poly.type
_entity_poly.pdbx_seq_one_letter_code
_entity_poly.pdbx_strand_id
1 'polypeptide(L)'
;MTGVSREACEQYLDALVTVELAVKFAQLDGRKINATIRETVRQILPKLTDRQVRSIFNGLCKQPFPDGALKMLRRQLDSLVGEPA
;
A
#
# COMPACT_ATOMS: atom_id res chain seq x y z
N MET A 1 9.54 21.44 -9.02
CA MET A 1 8.95 20.23 -8.41
C MET A 1 7.76 20.69 -7.62
N THR A 2 6.54 20.44 -8.10
CA THR A 2 5.34 20.65 -7.27
C THR A 2 5.50 19.73 -6.07
N GLY A 3 5.70 20.30 -4.88
CA GLY A 3 5.94 19.54 -3.66
C GLY A 3 4.79 18.57 -3.44
N VAL A 4 5.11 17.31 -3.19
CA VAL A 4 4.13 16.34 -2.68
C VAL A 4 3.55 16.95 -1.42
N SER A 5 2.22 17.10 -1.33
CA SER A 5 1.62 17.70 -0.15
C SER A 5 1.79 16.76 1.04
N ARG A 6 1.87 17.34 2.23
CA ARG A 6 1.96 16.57 3.47
C ARG A 6 0.78 15.61 3.60
N GLU A 7 -0.43 16.05 3.24
CA GLU A 7 -1.62 15.20 3.29
C GLU A 7 -1.50 13.99 2.35
N ALA A 8 -0.94 14.16 1.15
CA ALA A 8 -0.72 13.05 0.22
C ALA A 8 0.29 12.04 0.77
N CYS A 9 1.38 12.50 1.40
CA CYS A 9 2.33 11.63 2.09
C CYS A 9 1.67 10.86 3.23
N GLU A 10 0.90 11.54 4.08
CA GLU A 10 0.21 10.92 5.22
C GLU A 10 -0.81 9.87 4.75
N GLN A 11 -1.60 10.17 3.71
CA GLN A 11 -2.53 9.21 3.12
C GLN A 11 -1.82 8.00 2.50
N TYR A 12 -0.68 8.21 1.83
CA TYR A 12 0.10 7.12 1.28
C TYR A 12 0.62 6.18 2.37
N LEU A 13 1.21 6.74 3.43
CA LEU A 13 1.77 5.98 4.53
C LEU A 13 0.68 5.23 5.31
N ASP A 14 -0.44 5.89 5.61
CA ASP A 14 -1.59 5.27 6.29
C ASP A 14 -2.14 4.08 5.50
N ALA A 15 -2.33 4.26 4.19
CA ALA A 15 -2.78 3.21 3.30
C ALA A 15 -1.77 2.05 3.20
N LEU A 16 -0.47 2.35 3.10
CA LEU A 16 0.58 1.35 2.99
C LEU A 16 0.62 0.48 4.25
N VAL A 17 0.74 1.11 5.42
CA VAL A 17 0.80 0.42 6.71
C VAL A 17 -0.47 -0.39 6.99
N THR A 18 -1.65 0.15 6.65
CA THR A 18 -2.92 -0.56 6.80
C THR A 18 -2.94 -1.87 6.02
N VAL A 19 -2.47 -1.85 4.77
CA VAL A 19 -2.41 -3.06 3.94
C VAL A 19 -1.34 -4.03 4.46
N GLU A 20 -0.18 -3.54 4.90
CA GLU A 20 0.88 -4.36 5.49
C GLU A 20 0.42 -5.08 6.77
N LEU A 21 -0.31 -4.38 7.65
CA LEU A 21 -0.89 -4.98 8.84
C LEU A 21 -1.94 -6.05 8.49
N ALA A 22 -2.81 -5.78 7.51
CA ALA A 22 -3.78 -6.77 7.04
C ALA A 22 -3.10 -8.03 6.49
N VAL A 23 -2.00 -7.86 5.75
CA VAL A 23 -1.16 -8.99 5.30
C VAL A 23 -0.57 -9.74 6.49
N LYS A 24 -0.03 -9.04 7.49
CA LYS A 24 0.56 -9.68 8.67
C LYS A 24 -0.46 -10.52 9.43
N PHE A 25 -1.67 -10.01 9.63
CA PHE A 25 -2.75 -10.80 10.25
C PHE A 25 -3.15 -11.98 9.37
N ALA A 26 -3.28 -11.79 8.05
CA ALA A 26 -3.59 -12.89 7.15
C ALA A 26 -2.52 -14.00 7.18
N GLN A 27 -1.24 -13.66 7.32
CA GLN A 27 -0.17 -14.64 7.49
C GLN A 27 -0.32 -15.43 8.79
N LEU A 28 -0.62 -14.75 9.91
CA LEU A 28 -0.83 -15.41 11.20
C LEU A 28 -2.05 -16.33 11.18
N ASP A 29 -3.12 -15.93 10.49
CA ASP A 29 -4.38 -16.68 10.40
C ASP A 29 -4.37 -17.75 9.28
N GLY A 30 -3.29 -17.88 8.51
CA GLY A 30 -3.23 -18.79 7.35
C GLY A 30 -4.18 -18.41 6.20
N ARG A 31 -4.58 -17.14 6.09
CA ARG A 31 -5.48 -16.62 5.04
C ARG A 31 -4.75 -16.33 3.73
N LYS A 32 -5.50 -16.29 2.63
CA LYS A 32 -4.97 -15.98 1.28
C LYS A 32 -4.51 -14.52 1.18
N ILE A 33 -3.21 -14.27 1.31
CA ILE A 33 -2.58 -12.94 1.31
C ILE A 33 -3.04 -12.04 0.15
N ASN A 34 -2.92 -12.51 -1.10
CA ASN A 34 -3.28 -11.71 -2.27
C ASN A 34 -4.78 -11.35 -2.33
N ALA A 35 -5.65 -12.19 -1.75
CA ALA A 35 -7.08 -11.88 -1.65
C ALA A 35 -7.32 -10.83 -0.56
N THR A 36 -6.66 -10.98 0.60
CA THR A 36 -6.70 -10.01 1.69
C THR A 36 -6.28 -8.62 1.21
N ILE A 37 -5.15 -8.50 0.50
CA ILE A 37 -4.67 -7.20 -0.03
C ILE A 37 -5.76 -6.54 -0.89
N ARG A 38 -6.36 -7.29 -1.82
CA ARG A 38 -7.40 -6.75 -2.70
C ARG A 38 -8.64 -6.30 -1.92
N GLU A 39 -9.04 -7.07 -0.92
CA GLU A 39 -10.17 -6.74 -0.06
C GLU A 39 -9.89 -5.48 0.78
N THR A 40 -8.75 -5.44 1.47
CA THR A 40 -8.34 -4.29 2.29
C THR A 40 -8.25 -3.03 1.44
N VAL A 41 -7.61 -3.09 0.28
CA VAL A 41 -7.50 -1.94 -0.62
C VAL A 41 -8.87 -1.46 -1.09
N ARG A 42 -9.79 -2.35 -1.45
CA ARG A 42 -11.17 -1.96 -1.81
C ARG A 42 -11.88 -1.22 -0.69
N GLN A 43 -11.63 -1.58 0.57
CA GLN A 43 -12.22 -0.91 1.73
C GLN A 43 -11.61 0.47 2.01
N ILE A 44 -10.31 0.67 1.78
CA ILE A 44 -9.65 1.97 2.03
C ILE A 44 -9.77 2.94 0.85
N LEU A 45 -9.91 2.46 -0.39
CA LEU A 45 -9.96 3.28 -1.62
C LEU A 45 -10.95 4.47 -1.54
N PRO A 46 -12.17 4.34 -0.98
CA PRO A 46 -13.10 5.45 -0.85
C PRO A 46 -12.63 6.56 0.10
N LYS A 47 -11.71 6.26 1.03
CA LYS A 47 -11.17 7.19 2.03
C LYS A 47 -9.94 7.95 1.53
N LEU A 48 -9.33 7.51 0.43
CA LEU A 48 -8.17 8.17 -0.18
C LEU A 48 -8.66 9.32 -1.06
N THR A 49 -8.33 10.56 -0.67
CA THR A 49 -8.75 11.76 -1.39
C THR A 49 -7.71 12.19 -2.42
N ASP A 50 -6.42 11.88 -2.19
CA ASP A 50 -5.38 12.15 -3.16
C ASP A 50 -5.48 11.20 -4.38
N ARG A 51 -5.52 11.78 -5.58
CA ARG A 51 -5.71 11.06 -6.83
C ARG A 51 -4.54 10.13 -7.15
N GLN A 52 -3.31 10.54 -6.85
CA GLN A 52 -2.11 9.76 -7.13
C GLN A 52 -2.03 8.56 -6.18
N VAL A 53 -2.22 8.78 -4.88
CA VAL A 53 -2.28 7.72 -3.87
C VAL A 53 -3.36 6.70 -4.22
N ARG A 54 -4.58 7.17 -4.54
CA ARG A 54 -5.67 6.30 -4.96
C ARG A 54 -5.32 5.48 -6.21
N SER A 55 -4.62 6.08 -7.17
CA SER A 55 -4.16 5.39 -8.38
C SER A 55 -3.14 4.29 -8.08
N ILE A 56 -2.19 4.55 -7.17
CA ILE A 56 -1.16 3.58 -6.75
C ILE A 56 -1.83 2.33 -6.15
N PHE A 57 -2.73 2.51 -5.17
CA PHE A 57 -3.39 1.38 -4.52
C PHE A 57 -4.38 0.66 -5.45
N ASN A 58 -5.05 1.38 -6.35
CA ASN A 58 -5.84 0.74 -7.39
C ASN A 58 -4.96 -0.09 -8.34
N GLY A 59 -3.75 0.40 -8.66
CA GLY A 59 -2.75 -0.31 -9.44
C GLY A 59 -2.25 -1.57 -8.74
N LEU A 60 -2.02 -1.51 -7.42
CA LEU A 60 -1.67 -2.67 -6.58
C LEU A 60 -2.72 -3.78 -6.70
N CYS A 61 -4.02 -3.42 -6.69
CA CYS A 61 -5.12 -4.35 -6.90
C CYS A 61 -5.20 -4.96 -8.30
N LYS A 62 -4.50 -4.43 -9.30
CA LYS A 62 -4.51 -4.98 -10.66
C LYS A 62 -3.32 -5.88 -10.93
N GLN A 63 -2.32 -5.89 -10.05
CA GLN A 63 -1.16 -6.75 -10.19
C GLN A 63 -1.56 -8.23 -10.14
N PRO A 64 -0.89 -9.11 -10.91
CA PRO A 64 -1.09 -10.56 -10.81
C PRO A 64 -0.70 -11.06 -9.41
N PHE A 65 0.35 -10.48 -8.82
CA PHE A 65 0.86 -10.80 -7.48
C PHE A 65 0.94 -9.55 -6.58
N PRO A 66 -0.16 -9.14 -5.94
CA PRO A 66 -0.21 -7.94 -5.10
C PRO A 66 0.80 -7.94 -3.94
N ASP A 67 1.07 -9.08 -3.30
CA ASP A 67 2.05 -9.16 -2.20
C ASP A 67 3.47 -8.73 -2.63
N GLY A 68 3.91 -9.16 -3.82
CA GLY A 68 5.21 -8.76 -4.36
C GLY A 68 5.26 -7.26 -4.65
N ALA A 69 4.20 -6.72 -5.26
CA ALA A 69 4.11 -5.29 -5.54
C ALA A 69 4.04 -4.43 -4.27
N LEU A 70 3.36 -4.90 -3.21
CA LEU A 70 3.33 -4.23 -1.91
C LEU A 70 4.75 -4.13 -1.31
N LYS A 71 5.51 -5.22 -1.33
CA LYS A 71 6.92 -5.22 -0.88
C LYS A 71 7.79 -4.27 -1.69
N MET A 72 7.53 -4.12 -3.00
CA MET A 72 8.23 -3.14 -3.81
C MET A 72 7.90 -1.71 -3.41
N LEU A 73 6.63 -1.39 -3.13
CA LEU A 73 6.23 -0.08 -2.61
C LEU A 73 6.93 0.26 -1.29
N ARG A 74 7.06 -0.74 -0.40
CA ARG A 74 7.78 -0.58 0.85
C ARG A 74 9.28 -0.33 0.64
N ARG A 75 9.94 -1.14 -0.18
CA ARG A 75 11.36 -0.95 -0.53
C ARG A 75 11.64 0.40 -1.17
N GLN A 76 10.73 0.89 -2.02
CA GLN A 76 10.84 2.23 -2.60
C GLN A 76 10.78 3.32 -1.53
N LEU A 77 9.90 3.16 -0.53
CA LEU A 77 9.86 4.05 0.63
C LEU A 77 11.16 3.96 1.44
N ASP A 78 11.62 2.76 1.79
CA ASP A 78 12.84 2.55 2.58
C ASP A 78 14.07 3.17 1.85
N SER A 79 14.14 3.00 0.52
CA SER A 79 15.19 3.59 -0.32
C SER A 79 15.18 5.13 -0.30
N LEU A 80 13.99 5.75 -0.21
CA LEU A 80 13.85 7.20 -0.10
C LEU A 80 14.27 7.73 1.27
N VAL A 81 14.15 6.92 2.32
CA VAL A 81 14.54 7.25 3.70
C VAL A 81 16.03 6.92 3.96
N GLY A 82 16.70 6.25 3.03
CA GLY A 82 18.11 5.86 3.14
C GLY A 82 18.33 4.61 3.99
N GLU A 83 17.30 3.81 4.22
CA GLU A 83 17.41 2.52 4.88
C GLU A 83 17.89 1.45 3.87
N PRO A 84 18.84 0.57 4.23
CA PRO A 84 19.27 -0.51 3.37
C PRO A 84 18.13 -1.54 3.16
N ALA A 85 17.87 -1.87 1.89
CA ALA A 85 16.76 -2.72 1.41
C ALA A 85 16.92 -4.22 1.67
#